data_AF-R6FKB6-F1
#
_entry.id   AF-R6FKB6-F1
#
_cell.length_a   1.000
_cell.length_b   1.000
_cell.length_c   1.000
_cell.angle_alpha   90.00
_cell.angle_beta   90.00
_cell.angle_gamma   90.00
#
_symmetry.space_group_name_H-M   'P 1'
#
loop_
_entity.id
_entity.type
_entity.pdbx_description
1 polymer ?
#
loop_
_entity_poly.entity_id
_entity_poly.type
_entity_poly.pdbx_seq_one_letter_code
_entity_poly.pdbx_strand_id
1 'polypeptide(L)'
;MIVFLCLPHVTWVEDRECMPSLSVSEGMGCAALYRSMDLEGVVGWEAFRQAVTGYYKVAGRKRDVLTLIDFSQPSTRERLFVFDMKERKMLFSSLVAHGKNSGEMYATSFSNENGSLKSSLGFYLTESTYQGSNGYSLILNGLEKGINDHARERAIVMHGADNQYG
;
A
#
# COMPACT_ATOMS: atom_id res chain seq x y z
N MET A 1 -8.64 -7.62 -1.90
CA MET A 1 -7.24 -7.56 -1.43
C MET A 1 -7.11 -6.35 -0.54
N ILE A 2 -6.01 -6.24 0.21
CA ILE A 2 -5.64 -5.00 0.90
C ILE A 2 -4.57 -4.30 0.09
N VAL A 3 -4.60 -2.98 0.09
CA VAL A 3 -3.52 -2.17 -0.42
C VAL A 3 -2.99 -1.32 0.71
N PHE A 4 -1.69 -1.29 0.91
CA PHE A 4 -1.02 -0.41 1.86
C PHE A 4 -0.07 0.52 1.11
N LEU A 5 -0.33 1.83 1.20
CA LEU A 5 0.54 2.87 0.65
C LEU A 5 1.34 3.43 1.82
N CYS A 6 2.66 3.29 1.82
CA CYS A 6 3.46 3.68 2.97
C CYS A 6 4.62 4.60 2.63
N LEU A 7 5.00 5.38 3.64
CA LEU A 7 6.34 5.93 3.80
C LEU A 7 6.86 5.41 5.14
N PRO A 8 7.82 4.46 5.17
CA PRO A 8 8.25 3.80 6.40
C PRO A 8 8.75 4.77 7.50
N HIS A 9 9.20 5.97 7.12
CA HIS A 9 9.68 7.00 8.07
C HIS A 9 8.59 7.96 8.57
N VAL A 10 7.34 7.86 8.08
CA VAL A 10 6.22 8.65 8.58
C VAL A 10 5.49 7.83 9.64
N THR A 11 5.51 8.32 10.88
CA THR A 11 4.69 7.80 11.97
C THR A 11 3.34 8.52 11.97
N TRP A 12 2.25 7.76 12.03
CA TRP A 12 0.88 8.26 11.97
C TRP A 12 0.44 8.83 13.30
N VAL A 13 -0.50 9.79 13.30
CA VAL A 13 -0.98 10.44 14.54
C VAL A 13 -1.65 9.42 15.49
N GLU A 14 -2.25 8.35 14.97
CA GLU A 14 -2.77 7.23 15.78
C GLU A 14 -1.68 6.28 16.30
N ASP A 15 -0.43 6.38 15.84
CA ASP A 15 0.69 5.55 16.32
C ASP A 15 1.17 5.93 17.72
N ARG A 16 0.76 7.09 18.28
CA ARG A 16 1.13 7.49 19.65
C ARG A 16 0.24 6.90 20.74
N GLU A 17 -0.99 6.49 20.42
CA GLU A 17 -1.94 6.04 21.44
C GLU A 17 -2.35 4.56 21.33
N CYS A 18 -2.10 3.86 20.22
CA CYS A 18 -2.43 2.43 20.14
C CYS A 18 -1.60 1.60 19.13
N MET A 19 -0.28 1.74 19.13
CA MET A 19 0.56 0.60 18.74
C MET A 19 0.88 -0.18 20.02
N PRO A 20 0.17 -1.28 20.36
CA PRO A 20 0.76 -2.23 21.28
C PRO A 20 2.12 -2.57 20.71
N SER A 21 3.18 -2.49 21.54
CA SER A 21 4.47 -3.04 21.19
C SER A 21 4.21 -4.44 20.63
N LEU A 22 4.48 -4.64 19.33
CA LEU A 22 4.24 -5.92 18.67
C LEU A 22 4.77 -7.00 19.60
N SER A 23 3.93 -7.97 19.93
CA SER A 23 4.38 -9.07 20.78
C SER A 23 5.60 -9.71 20.10
N VAL A 24 6.58 -10.15 20.88
CA VAL A 24 7.80 -10.78 20.33
C VAL A 24 7.43 -11.92 19.37
N SER A 25 6.33 -12.63 19.63
CA SER A 25 5.74 -13.64 18.75
C SER A 25 5.29 -13.11 17.39
N GLU A 26 4.60 -11.96 17.33
CA GLU A 26 4.17 -11.36 16.06
C GLU A 26 5.36 -10.84 15.24
N GLY A 27 6.35 -10.25 15.91
CA GLY A 27 7.60 -9.82 15.28
C GLY A 27 8.40 -10.98 14.67
N MET A 28 8.53 -12.09 15.41
CA MET A 28 9.16 -13.32 14.91
C MET A 28 8.37 -13.94 13.75
N GLY A 29 7.04 -13.91 13.79
CA GLY A 29 6.18 -14.39 12.72
C GLY A 29 6.36 -13.61 11.42
N CYS A 30 6.41 -12.28 11.50
CA CYS A 30 6.65 -11.41 10.34
C CYS A 30 8.04 -11.65 9.74
N ALA A 31 9.08 -11.79 10.58
CA ALA A 31 10.44 -12.02 10.12
C ALA A 31 10.60 -13.39 9.43
N ALA A 32 9.96 -14.43 9.96
CA ALA A 32 9.92 -15.75 9.33
C ALA A 32 9.19 -15.71 7.99
N LEU A 33 8.07 -15.00 7.91
CA LEU A 33 7.32 -14.83 6.65
C LEU A 33 8.14 -14.11 5.58
N TYR A 34 8.78 -13.01 5.96
CA TYR A 34 9.64 -12.21 5.08
C TYR A 34 10.78 -13.04 4.48
N ARG A 35 11.47 -13.84 5.31
CA ARG A 35 12.50 -14.76 4.83
C ARG A 35 11.95 -15.90 3.97
N SER A 36 10.79 -16.45 4.32
CA SER A 36 10.18 -17.55 3.55
C SER A 36 9.76 -17.14 2.14
N MET A 37 9.51 -15.85 1.94
CA MET A 37 9.17 -15.25 0.64
C MET A 37 10.39 -14.72 -0.14
N ASP A 38 11.60 -14.84 0.42
CA ASP A 38 12.87 -14.36 -0.18
C ASP A 38 12.86 -12.87 -0.54
N LEU A 39 12.42 -12.02 0.40
CA LEU A 39 12.20 -10.58 0.15
C LEU A 39 13.42 -9.68 0.44
N GLU A 40 14.52 -10.26 0.92
CA GLU A 40 15.71 -9.51 1.30
C GLU A 40 16.34 -8.82 0.07
N GLY A 41 16.55 -7.51 0.18
CA GLY A 41 17.04 -6.69 -0.94
C GLY A 41 15.99 -6.34 -2.00
N VAL A 42 14.79 -6.92 -1.92
CA VAL A 42 13.69 -6.68 -2.87
C VAL A 42 12.65 -5.73 -2.26
N VAL A 43 12.23 -5.97 -1.02
CA VAL A 43 11.18 -5.19 -0.34
C VAL A 43 11.75 -4.61 0.95
N GLY A 44 11.43 -3.36 1.28
CA GLY A 44 11.86 -2.79 2.56
C GLY A 44 11.27 -3.54 3.76
N TRP A 45 12.11 -3.98 4.70
CA TRP A 45 11.68 -4.71 5.90
C TRP A 45 10.61 -3.94 6.70
N GLU A 46 10.81 -2.64 6.91
CA GLU A 46 9.88 -1.82 7.68
C GLU A 46 8.52 -1.69 6.99
N ALA A 47 8.53 -1.44 5.67
CA ALA A 47 7.32 -1.37 4.85
C ALA A 47 6.55 -2.71 4.86
N PHE A 48 7.25 -3.83 4.69
CA PHE A 48 6.64 -5.16 4.76
C PHE A 48 6.06 -5.46 6.14
N ARG A 49 6.81 -5.19 7.20
CA ARG A 49 6.35 -5.40 8.59
C ARG A 49 5.09 -4.61 8.89
N GLN A 50 5.04 -3.32 8.51
CA GLN A 50 3.85 -2.49 8.66
C GLN A 50 2.67 -3.07 7.87
N ALA A 51 2.89 -3.42 6.60
CA ALA A 51 1.87 -3.98 5.71
C ALA A 51 1.26 -5.28 6.27
N VAL A 52 2.08 -6.21 6.75
CA VAL A 52 1.64 -7.48 7.34
C VAL A 52 0.90 -7.25 8.67
N THR A 53 1.38 -6.30 9.48
CA THR A 53 0.72 -5.95 10.75
C THR A 53 -0.70 -5.45 10.51
N GLY A 54 -0.89 -4.51 9.58
CA GLY A 54 -2.24 -4.04 9.25
C GLY A 54 -3.06 -5.07 8.48
N TYR A 55 -2.41 -5.91 7.66
CA TYR A 55 -3.08 -7.03 6.99
C TYR A 55 -3.80 -7.94 7.98
N TYR A 56 -3.24 -8.26 9.15
CA TYR A 56 -3.95 -9.11 10.12
C TYR A 56 -4.99 -8.36 10.97
N LYS A 57 -4.88 -7.03 11.09
CA LYS A 57 -5.81 -6.19 11.87
C LYS A 57 -7.07 -5.77 11.11
N VAL A 58 -6.95 -5.54 9.81
CA VAL A 58 -8.10 -5.14 8.98
C VAL A 58 -9.13 -6.29 8.95
N ALA A 59 -10.42 -5.98 8.81
CA ALA A 59 -11.48 -6.96 8.58
C ALA A 59 -12.11 -6.75 7.19
N GLY A 60 -13.02 -7.63 6.75
CA GLY A 60 -13.77 -7.42 5.50
C GLY A 60 -12.98 -7.68 4.21
N ARG A 61 -11.80 -8.33 4.30
CA ARG A 61 -11.06 -8.79 3.12
C ARG A 61 -11.82 -9.86 2.36
N LYS A 62 -11.89 -9.72 1.02
CA LYS A 62 -12.46 -10.73 0.12
C LYS A 62 -11.46 -11.78 -0.39
N ARG A 63 -10.15 -11.53 -0.25
CA ARG A 63 -9.06 -12.38 -0.76
C ARG A 63 -7.84 -12.28 0.16
N ASP A 64 -7.08 -13.36 0.26
CA ASP A 64 -5.81 -13.44 1.00
C ASP A 64 -4.63 -12.83 0.24
N VAL A 65 -4.84 -11.62 -0.30
CA VAL A 65 -3.86 -10.89 -1.11
C VAL A 65 -3.56 -9.55 -0.45
N LEU A 66 -2.27 -9.26 -0.29
CA LEU A 66 -1.72 -8.00 0.19
C LEU A 66 -0.94 -7.32 -0.93
N THR A 67 -1.30 -6.08 -1.24
CA THR A 67 -0.51 -5.19 -2.11
C THR A 67 0.18 -4.15 -1.24
N LEU A 68 1.49 -4.03 -1.37
CA LEU A 68 2.30 -3.00 -0.73
C LEU A 68 2.81 -2.02 -1.78
N ILE A 69 2.65 -0.72 -1.54
CA ILE A 69 3.28 0.35 -2.30
C ILE A 69 4.22 1.12 -1.38
N ASP A 70 5.53 1.02 -1.61
CA ASP A 70 6.56 1.67 -0.81
C ASP A 70 7.01 2.98 -1.46
N PHE A 71 6.43 4.11 -1.02
CA PHE A 71 6.76 5.42 -1.57
C PHE A 71 8.11 5.97 -1.11
N SER A 72 8.87 5.27 -0.24
CA SER A 72 10.25 5.66 0.05
C SER A 72 11.16 5.47 -1.17
N GLN A 73 10.75 4.61 -2.10
CA GLN A 73 11.46 4.36 -3.34
C GLN A 73 11.02 5.34 -4.44
N PRO A 74 11.95 5.74 -5.33
CA PRO A 74 11.64 6.59 -6.47
C PRO A 74 10.66 5.91 -7.44
N SER A 75 9.92 6.70 -8.20
CA SER A 75 8.96 6.22 -9.21
C SER A 75 9.59 5.44 -10.36
N THR A 76 10.92 5.50 -10.49
CA THR A 76 11.72 4.77 -11.47
C THR A 76 12.18 3.39 -10.99
N ARG A 77 11.83 2.99 -9.76
CA ARG A 77 12.10 1.65 -9.21
C ARG A 77 10.80 0.92 -8.92
N GLU A 78 10.86 -0.41 -9.02
CA GLU A 78 9.76 -1.25 -8.59
C GLU A 78 9.48 -1.00 -7.11
N ARG A 79 8.24 -0.62 -6.84
CA ARG A 79 7.80 -0.22 -5.51
C ARG A 79 6.37 -0.62 -5.21
N LEU A 80 5.72 -1.31 -6.16
CA LEU A 80 4.47 -2.04 -5.94
C LEU A 80 4.81 -3.52 -5.86
N PHE A 81 4.35 -4.18 -4.82
CA PHE A 81 4.55 -5.61 -4.59
C PHE A 81 3.21 -6.26 -4.25
N VAL A 82 2.90 -7.40 -4.85
CA VAL A 82 1.69 -8.16 -4.57
C VAL A 82 2.05 -9.51 -3.97
N PHE A 83 1.49 -9.83 -2.82
CA PHE A 83 1.73 -11.06 -2.07
C PHE A 83 0.47 -11.90 -1.99
N ASP A 84 0.64 -13.20 -2.22
CA ASP A 84 -0.32 -14.21 -1.79
C ASP A 84 0.02 -14.59 -0.35
N MET A 85 -0.82 -14.15 0.58
CA MET A 85 -0.60 -14.33 2.01
C MET A 85 -0.95 -15.74 2.48
N LYS A 86 -1.74 -16.47 1.69
CA LYS A 86 -2.10 -17.87 1.95
C LYS A 86 -0.97 -18.80 1.51
N GLU A 87 -0.51 -18.64 0.28
CA GLU A 87 0.58 -19.44 -0.31
C GLU A 87 1.98 -18.93 0.08
N ARG A 88 2.04 -17.80 0.80
CA ARG A 88 3.27 -17.18 1.31
C ARG A 88 4.30 -16.92 0.21
N LYS A 89 3.88 -16.25 -0.86
CA LYS A 89 4.74 -15.92 -2.01
C LYS A 89 4.48 -14.51 -2.53
N MET A 90 5.52 -13.87 -3.05
CA MET A 90 5.35 -12.70 -3.90
C MET A 90 4.86 -13.16 -5.28
N LEU A 91 3.77 -12.57 -5.75
CA LEU A 91 3.17 -12.87 -7.05
C LEU A 91 3.82 -12.07 -8.18
N PHE A 92 4.05 -10.77 -7.96
CA PHE A 92 4.79 -9.90 -8.88
C PHE A 92 5.19 -8.58 -8.21
N SER A 93 6.10 -7.86 -8.85
CA SER A 93 6.51 -6.48 -8.55
C SER A 93 6.33 -5.59 -9.78
N SER A 94 6.18 -4.29 -9.59
CA SER A 94 6.03 -3.32 -10.69
C SER A 94 6.42 -1.90 -10.28
N LEU A 95 6.70 -1.08 -11.29
CA LEU A 95 6.62 0.39 -11.18
C LEU A 95 5.18 0.80 -10.86
N VAL A 96 5.03 1.92 -10.15
CA VAL A 96 3.73 2.57 -9.91
C VAL A 96 3.91 4.06 -9.76
N ALA A 97 3.01 4.85 -10.37
CA ALA A 97 2.99 6.30 -10.22
C ALA A 97 2.38 6.72 -8.86
N HIS A 98 2.56 7.99 -8.49
CA HIS A 98 1.86 8.62 -7.38
C HIS A 98 1.06 9.82 -7.89
N GLY A 99 0.21 10.41 -7.03
CA GLY A 99 -0.59 11.58 -7.39
C GLY A 99 0.28 12.73 -7.89
N LYS A 100 -0.22 13.48 -8.88
CA LYS A 100 0.52 14.56 -9.57
C LYS A 100 1.18 15.57 -8.61
N ASN A 101 0.53 15.89 -7.49
CA ASN A 101 1.02 16.87 -6.53
C ASN A 101 1.77 16.24 -5.36
N SER A 102 2.08 14.94 -5.41
CA SER A 102 2.78 14.24 -4.33
C SER A 102 4.29 14.35 -4.40
N GLY A 103 4.85 14.84 -5.50
CA GLY A 103 6.28 15.01 -5.73
C GLY A 103 6.64 14.70 -7.18
N GLU A 104 7.94 14.65 -7.45
CA GLU A 104 8.50 14.36 -8.78
C GLU A 104 8.93 12.88 -8.86
N MET A 105 10.23 12.62 -8.71
CA MET A 105 10.74 11.25 -8.65
C MET A 105 10.33 10.55 -7.34
N TYR A 106 10.36 11.27 -6.22
CA TYR A 106 9.98 10.78 -4.90
C TYR A 106 8.63 11.37 -4.49
N ALA A 107 7.75 10.56 -3.90
CA ALA A 107 6.55 11.07 -3.26
C ALA A 107 6.90 11.59 -1.86
N THR A 108 6.80 12.89 -1.68
CA THR A 108 7.17 13.60 -0.45
C THR A 108 5.99 14.32 0.20
N SER A 109 4.84 14.38 -0.48
CA SER A 109 3.64 15.04 0.03
C SER A 109 2.37 14.23 -0.22
N PHE A 110 1.53 14.13 0.81
CA PHE A 110 0.30 13.35 0.79
C PHE A 110 -0.83 14.21 1.34
N SER A 111 -2.07 13.90 0.99
CA SER A 111 -3.23 14.61 1.51
C SER A 111 -4.46 13.74 1.45
N ASN A 112 -5.38 13.97 2.39
CA ASN A 112 -6.73 13.42 2.42
C ASN A 112 -7.78 14.41 1.87
N GLU A 113 -7.36 15.59 1.42
CA GLU A 113 -8.26 16.66 0.98
C GLU A 113 -8.73 16.42 -0.46
N ASN A 114 -10.01 16.71 -0.70
CA ASN A 114 -10.59 16.65 -2.02
C ASN A 114 -9.93 17.67 -2.97
N GLY A 115 -9.72 17.28 -4.23
CA GLY A 115 -9.06 18.13 -5.22
C GLY A 115 -7.56 18.36 -5.04
N SER A 116 -6.90 17.80 -4.01
CA SER A 116 -5.46 18.00 -3.78
C SER A 116 -4.55 17.38 -4.85
N LEU A 117 -5.06 16.40 -5.62
CA LEU A 117 -4.31 15.59 -6.60
C LEU A 117 -3.09 14.86 -6.01
N LYS A 118 -3.04 14.71 -4.67
CA LYS A 118 -1.99 13.97 -3.96
C LYS A 118 -2.46 12.56 -3.68
N SER A 119 -1.53 11.61 -3.68
CA SER A 119 -1.76 10.32 -3.02
C SER A 119 -2.14 10.53 -1.55
N SER A 120 -2.90 9.60 -1.00
CA SER A 120 -2.99 9.42 0.45
C SER A 120 -2.31 8.12 0.84
N LEU A 121 -1.77 8.04 2.05
CA LEU A 121 -1.11 6.86 2.59
C LEU A 121 -2.10 6.03 3.40
N GLY A 122 -1.66 4.89 3.90
CA GLY A 122 -2.42 4.01 4.78
C GLY A 122 -3.02 2.80 4.08
N PHE A 123 -3.91 2.12 4.79
CA PHE A 123 -4.59 0.91 4.38
C PHE A 123 -5.88 1.19 3.62
N TYR A 124 -6.08 0.39 2.57
CA TYR A 124 -7.26 0.41 1.72
C TYR A 124 -7.85 -0.99 1.58
N LEU A 125 -9.18 -1.07 1.60
CA LEU A 125 -9.90 -2.22 1.06
C LEU A 125 -10.21 -1.98 -0.41
N THR A 126 -9.87 -2.96 -1.24
CA THR A 126 -10.21 -2.92 -2.66
C THR A 126 -11.64 -3.38 -2.87
N GLU A 127 -12.38 -2.63 -3.68
CA GLU A 127 -13.79 -2.89 -3.91
C GLU A 127 -14.03 -3.47 -5.32
N SER A 128 -15.20 -3.16 -5.91
CA SER A 128 -15.53 -3.50 -7.29
C SER A 128 -14.51 -2.90 -8.26
N THR A 129 -14.37 -3.57 -9.40
CA THR A 129 -13.56 -3.10 -10.52
C THR A 129 -14.47 -2.48 -11.56
N TYR A 130 -14.01 -1.46 -12.27
CA TYR A 130 -14.74 -0.85 -13.37
C TYR A 130 -13.78 -0.52 -14.53
N GLN A 131 -14.35 -0.34 -15.71
CA GLN A 131 -13.61 0.12 -16.87
C GLN A 131 -13.72 1.64 -16.95
N GLY A 132 -12.61 2.34 -16.71
CA GLY A 132 -12.52 3.80 -16.82
C GLY A 132 -11.81 4.24 -18.10
N SER A 133 -11.57 5.55 -18.23
CA SER A 133 -10.75 6.11 -19.32
C SER A 133 -9.32 5.56 -19.34
N ASN A 134 -8.82 5.10 -18.20
CA ASN A 134 -7.48 4.52 -18.03
C ASN A 134 -7.53 2.98 -18.02
N GLY A 135 -8.60 2.39 -18.55
CA GLY A 135 -8.79 0.94 -18.58
C GLY A 135 -9.26 0.35 -17.23
N TYR A 136 -8.84 -0.89 -16.98
CA TYR A 136 -9.25 -1.65 -15.80
C TYR A 136 -8.82 -0.94 -14.51
N SER A 137 -9.79 -0.57 -13.70
CA SER A 137 -9.61 0.26 -12.50
C SER A 137 -10.21 -0.41 -11.27
N LEU A 138 -9.48 -0.36 -10.16
CA LEU A 138 -9.83 -0.93 -8.87
C LEU A 138 -10.12 0.19 -7.87
N ILE A 139 -11.34 0.21 -7.35
CA ILE A 139 -11.76 1.22 -6.35
C ILE A 139 -11.06 0.95 -5.02
N LEU A 140 -10.51 2.00 -4.41
CA LEU A 140 -9.88 1.94 -3.10
C LEU A 140 -10.74 2.68 -2.06
N ASN A 141 -11.13 1.95 -1.01
CA ASN A 141 -11.73 2.55 0.17
C ASN A 141 -10.68 2.67 1.27
N GLY A 142 -10.38 3.89 1.70
CA GLY A 142 -9.47 4.11 2.83
C GLY A 142 -10.10 3.69 4.16
N LEU A 143 -9.26 3.20 5.07
CA LEU A 143 -9.68 2.64 6.35
C LEU A 143 -9.28 3.49 7.56
N GLU A 144 -8.48 4.53 7.36
CA GLU A 144 -7.88 5.34 8.42
C GLU A 144 -8.49 6.74 8.45
N LYS A 145 -9.17 7.05 9.56
CA LYS A 145 -9.93 8.29 9.71
C LYS A 145 -9.01 9.51 9.69
N GLY A 146 -9.34 10.52 8.89
CA GLY A 146 -8.52 11.72 8.72
C GLY A 146 -7.24 11.51 7.90
N ILE A 147 -6.86 10.27 7.61
CA ILE A 147 -5.68 9.94 6.79
C ILE A 147 -6.11 9.62 5.37
N ASN A 148 -7.02 8.67 5.16
CA ASN A 148 -7.44 8.26 3.81
C ASN A 148 -8.93 7.93 3.68
N ASP A 149 -9.74 8.23 4.69
CA ASP A 149 -11.19 8.00 4.70
C ASP A 149 -11.95 8.73 3.57
N HIS A 150 -11.41 9.79 2.96
CA HIS A 150 -12.00 10.42 1.78
C HIS A 150 -11.60 9.78 0.44
N ALA A 151 -10.84 8.68 0.44
CA ALA A 151 -10.29 8.11 -0.80
C ALA A 151 -11.34 7.78 -1.87
N ARG A 152 -12.51 7.28 -1.45
CA ARG A 152 -13.62 6.97 -2.36
C ARG A 152 -14.21 8.24 -2.96
N GLU A 153 -14.47 9.25 -2.14
CA GLU A 153 -15.01 10.55 -2.57
C GLU A 153 -14.05 11.27 -3.53
N ARG A 154 -12.75 11.04 -3.34
CA ARG A 154 -11.67 11.57 -4.16
C ARG A 154 -11.41 10.77 -5.44
N ALA A 155 -12.21 9.72 -5.68
CA ALA A 155 -12.05 8.78 -6.80
C ALA A 155 -10.63 8.22 -6.92
N ILE A 156 -9.98 7.92 -5.78
CA ILE A 156 -8.67 7.25 -5.78
C ILE A 156 -8.87 5.80 -6.20
N VAL A 157 -8.20 5.43 -7.29
CA VAL A 157 -8.27 4.09 -7.87
C VAL A 157 -6.87 3.60 -8.23
N MET A 158 -6.70 2.29 -8.31
CA MET A 158 -5.55 1.70 -8.99
C MET A 158 -5.96 1.23 -10.37
N HIS A 159 -5.23 1.64 -11.39
CA HIS A 159 -5.44 1.17 -12.75
C HIS A 159 -4.11 0.78 -13.39
N GLY A 160 -4.18 -0.12 -14.38
CA GLY A 160 -3.03 -0.35 -15.25
C GLY A 160 -2.69 0.92 -16.02
N ALA A 161 -1.41 1.14 -16.28
CA ALA A 161 -0.99 2.07 -17.31
C ALA A 161 -0.65 1.24 -18.56
N ASP A 162 -1.25 1.57 -19.69
CA ASP A 162 -0.75 1.06 -20.96
C ASP A 162 0.62 1.69 -21.17
N ASN A 163 1.68 0.88 -21.03
CA ASN A 163 3.03 1.32 -21.35
C ASN A 163 3.11 1.62 -22.86
N GLN A 164 2.94 2.89 -23.24
CA GLN A 164 3.24 3.38 -24.61
C GLN A 164 4.66 3.91 -24.78
N TYR A 165 5.60 3.51 -23.92
CA TYR A 165 7.02 3.80 -24.11
C TYR A 165 7.84 2.52 -23.92
N GLY A 166 8.07 1.85 -25.04
CA GLY A 166 9.23 0.98 -25.29
C GLY A 166 10.20 1.69 -26.22
#